data_AF-A0A960YES5-F1
#
_entry.id   AF-A0A960YES5-F1
#
_cell.length_a   1.000
_cell.length_b   1.000
_cell.length_c   1.000
_cell.angle_alpha   90.00
_cell.angle_beta   90.00
_cell.angle_gamma   90.00
#
_symmetry.space_group_name_H-M   'P 1'
#
loop_
_entity.id
_entity.type
_entity.pdbx_description
1 polymer ?
#
loop_
_entity_poly.entity_id
_entity_poly.type
_entity_poly.pdbx_seq_one_letter_code
_entity_poly.pdbx_strand_id
1 'polypeptide(L)'
;MAADDEYIIIPNPIYDVVFRYLMEDEESAKIILSTLINEKIISIKPEPQSKTEKKESSAIPLKDPKTSDDIRLFHLDFSAKIELPNGKEELVMIELQKASKPNEIFRFKRYISKNFQKKQTQEIADPGTQAIKEIESPIRLVPIFILNF
;
A
#
# COMPACT_ATOMS: atom_id res chain seq x y z
N MET A 1 11.63 29.77 35.55
CA MET A 1 10.67 29.35 34.50
C MET A 1 11.48 29.29 33.22
N ALA A 2 12.00 28.12 32.87
CA ALA A 2 12.69 27.92 31.60
C ALA A 2 11.63 27.75 30.53
N ALA A 3 11.79 28.42 29.39
CA ALA A 3 10.94 28.20 28.23
C ALA A 3 11.17 26.75 27.77
N ASP A 4 10.11 25.95 27.74
CA ASP A 4 10.12 24.68 27.01
C ASP A 4 10.28 25.05 25.54
N ASP A 5 11.50 24.90 25.01
CA ASP A 5 11.73 24.94 23.58
C ASP A 5 10.93 23.79 22.96
N GLU A 6 9.88 24.15 22.23
CA GLU A 6 9.00 23.19 21.56
C GLU A 6 9.73 22.58 20.37
N TYR A 7 10.49 21.50 20.60
CA TYR A 7 11.17 20.77 19.54
C TYR A 7 10.20 19.83 18.83
N ILE A 8 10.05 20.02 17.51
CA ILE A 8 9.32 19.09 16.64
C ILE A 8 10.23 17.92 16.30
N ILE A 9 9.84 16.71 16.73
CA ILE A 9 10.54 15.47 16.39
C ILE A 9 10.05 15.00 15.02
N ILE A 10 10.95 15.00 14.02
CA ILE A 10 10.68 14.45 12.69
C ILE A 10 11.13 12.99 12.68
N PRO A 11 10.21 12.02 12.62
CA PRO A 11 10.58 10.60 12.59
C PRO A 11 11.19 10.25 11.23
N ASN A 12 12.25 9.44 11.22
CA ASN A 12 12.92 9.03 9.97
C ASN A 12 12.10 7.93 9.26
N PRO A 13 11.59 8.17 8.03
CA PRO A 13 10.75 7.22 7.30
C PRO A 13 11.50 5.98 6.80
N ILE A 14 12.83 5.92 6.92
CA ILE A 14 13.62 4.70 6.64
C ILE A 14 13.32 3.61 7.69
N TYR A 15 12.90 4.02 8.90
CA TYR A 15 12.48 3.06 9.90
C TYR A 15 11.09 2.54 9.61
N ASP A 16 10.97 1.23 9.71
CA ASP A 16 9.78 0.47 9.35
C ASP A 16 8.53 0.89 10.11
N VAL A 17 8.67 1.19 11.39
CA VAL A 17 7.56 1.68 12.22
C VAL A 17 7.05 3.03 11.74
N VAL A 18 7.96 3.94 11.40
CA VAL A 18 7.60 5.28 10.92
C VAL A 18 6.92 5.17 9.56
N PHE A 19 7.49 4.35 8.68
CA PHE A 19 6.92 4.10 7.36
C PHE A 19 5.51 3.49 7.44
N ARG A 20 5.28 2.56 8.37
CA ARG A 20 3.94 2.01 8.66
C ARG A 20 2.95 3.12 8.99
N TYR A 21 3.28 4.00 9.94
CA TYR A 21 2.38 5.08 10.33
C TYR A 21 2.10 6.04 9.18
N LEU A 22 3.09 6.31 8.33
CA LEU A 22 2.89 7.10 7.10
C LEU A 22 1.95 6.41 6.10
N MET A 23 1.93 5.09 6.07
CA MET A 23 1.04 4.31 5.20
C MET A 23 -0.37 4.10 5.78
N GLU A 24 -0.52 4.19 7.10
CA GLU A 24 -1.83 4.13 7.79
C GLU A 24 -2.59 5.46 7.68
N ASP A 25 -1.86 6.58 7.58
CA ASP A 25 -2.44 7.90 7.30
C ASP A 25 -2.76 8.07 5.82
N GLU A 26 -4.04 8.33 5.50
CA GLU A 26 -4.53 8.36 4.11
C GLU A 26 -3.84 9.44 3.27
N GLU A 27 -3.67 10.65 3.83
CA GLU A 27 -3.06 11.77 3.09
C GLU A 27 -1.58 11.50 2.80
N SER A 28 -0.84 11.04 3.80
CA SER A 28 0.57 10.65 3.67
C SER A 28 0.76 9.51 2.67
N ALA A 29 -0.04 8.43 2.79
CA ALA A 29 0.02 7.29 1.89
C ALA A 29 -0.28 7.70 0.45
N LYS A 30 -1.31 8.53 0.24
CA LYS A 30 -1.70 9.06 -1.07
C LYS A 30 -0.56 9.85 -1.71
N ILE A 31 0.11 10.73 -0.98
CA ILE A 31 1.26 11.50 -1.48
C ILE A 31 2.40 10.58 -1.88
N ILE A 32 2.81 9.66 -0.99
CA ILE A 32 3.94 8.75 -1.24
C ILE A 32 3.64 7.85 -2.44
N LEU A 33 2.48 7.20 -2.46
CA LEU A 33 2.14 6.22 -3.48
C LEU A 33 1.88 6.88 -4.84
N SER A 34 1.20 8.02 -4.89
CA SER A 34 1.02 8.78 -6.14
C SER A 34 2.36 9.20 -6.74
N THR A 35 3.32 9.58 -5.89
CA THR A 35 4.69 9.90 -6.30
C THR A 35 5.42 8.67 -6.85
N LEU A 36 5.31 7.53 -6.18
CA LEU A 36 5.99 6.29 -6.58
C LEU A 36 5.45 5.71 -7.90
N ILE A 37 4.13 5.76 -8.11
CA ILE A 37 3.50 5.23 -9.34
C ILE A 37 3.42 6.26 -10.47
N ASN A 38 3.71 7.53 -10.16
CA ASN A 38 3.59 8.68 -11.07
C ASN A 38 2.19 8.83 -11.69
N GLU A 39 1.15 8.62 -10.86
CA GLU A 39 -0.26 8.77 -11.25
C GLU A 39 -1.04 9.46 -10.14
N LYS A 40 -2.05 10.24 -10.53
CA LYS A 40 -2.90 10.95 -9.57
C LYS A 40 -3.83 9.96 -8.89
N ILE A 41 -3.59 9.70 -7.61
CA ILE A 41 -4.51 8.94 -6.76
C ILE A 41 -5.62 9.90 -6.29
N ILE A 42 -6.88 9.52 -6.45
CA ILE A 42 -8.07 10.26 -5.98
C ILE A 42 -8.40 9.85 -4.55
N SER A 43 -8.43 8.55 -4.27
CA SER A 43 -8.71 7.98 -2.95
C SER A 43 -7.93 6.69 -2.77
N ILE A 44 -7.58 6.37 -1.53
CA ILE A 44 -6.88 5.13 -1.19
C ILE A 44 -7.52 4.48 0.04
N LYS A 45 -7.61 3.14 0.05
CA LYS A 45 -8.08 2.35 1.18
C LYS A 45 -7.09 1.22 1.45
N PRO A 46 -6.58 1.09 2.69
CA PRO A 46 -5.79 -0.08 3.06
C PRO A 46 -6.68 -1.32 3.05
N GLU A 47 -6.20 -2.39 2.43
CA GLU A 47 -6.88 -3.69 2.44
C GLU A 47 -6.52 -4.44 3.73
N PRO A 48 -7.50 -5.12 4.39
CA PRO A 48 -7.20 -5.93 5.55
C PRO A 48 -6.31 -7.10 5.11
N GLN A 49 -5.05 -7.09 5.55
CA GLN A 49 -4.13 -8.21 5.30
C GLN A 49 -4.75 -9.49 5.86
N SER A 50 -5.10 -10.44 4.99
CA SER A 50 -5.49 -11.77 5.45
C SER A 50 -4.32 -12.34 6.26
N LYS A 51 -4.61 -12.90 7.43
CA LYS A 51 -3.65 -13.49 8.37
C LYS A 51 -2.87 -14.68 7.76
N THR A 52 -1.97 -14.42 6.83
CA THR A 52 -1.13 -15.39 6.12
C THR A 52 0.12 -14.58 5.75
N GLU A 53 1.24 -14.61 6.47
CA GLU A 53 2.08 -15.77 6.73
C GLU A 53 2.81 -15.56 8.08
N LYS A 54 2.48 -16.37 9.08
CA LYS A 54 3.24 -16.47 10.34
C LYS A 54 4.65 -17.07 10.17
N LYS A 55 5.14 -17.24 8.94
CA LYS A 55 6.36 -18.01 8.66
C LYS A 55 7.51 -17.13 8.21
N GLU A 56 8.36 -16.86 9.20
CA GLU A 56 9.82 -16.91 9.07
C GLU A 56 10.44 -16.09 7.93
N SER A 57 10.78 -14.83 8.20
CA SER A 57 12.09 -14.29 7.82
C SER A 57 12.35 -12.87 8.36
N SER A 58 13.41 -12.78 9.17
CA SER A 58 14.32 -11.63 9.32
C SER A 58 13.73 -10.22 9.44
N ALA A 59 13.23 -9.86 10.61
CA ALA A 59 13.49 -8.57 11.25
C ALA A 59 13.21 -8.73 12.75
N ILE A 60 13.99 -8.03 13.59
CA ILE A 60 13.76 -7.97 15.05
C ILE A 60 12.28 -7.59 15.26
N PRO A 61 11.47 -8.36 16.00
CA PRO A 61 10.08 -8.01 16.22
C PRO A 61 10.03 -6.78 17.13
N LEU A 62 9.99 -5.60 16.51
CA LEU A 62 9.56 -4.39 17.18
C LEU A 62 8.11 -4.64 17.60
N LYS A 63 7.80 -4.46 18.87
CA LYS A 63 6.44 -4.59 19.38
C LYS A 63 5.78 -3.23 19.35
N ASP A 64 4.53 -3.19 18.90
CA ASP A 64 3.72 -1.98 19.03
C ASP A 64 3.58 -1.66 20.53
N PRO A 65 3.99 -0.45 20.99
CA PRO A 65 3.94 -0.11 22.42
C PRO A 65 2.51 0.01 22.96
N LYS A 66 1.49 0.16 22.09
CA LYS A 66 0.07 0.23 22.46
C LYS A 66 -0.61 -1.13 22.39
N THR A 67 -0.30 -1.97 21.39
CA THR A 67 -1.00 -3.26 21.20
C THR A 67 -0.17 -4.49 21.57
N SER A 68 1.14 -4.33 21.81
CA SER A 68 2.11 -5.42 22.03
C SER A 68 2.21 -6.44 20.88
N ASP A 69 1.64 -6.12 19.71
CA ASP A 69 1.71 -6.95 18.52
C ASP A 69 3.09 -6.83 17.86
N ASP A 70 3.55 -7.92 17.24
CA ASP A 70 4.73 -7.88 16.39
C ASP A 70 4.46 -6.91 15.21
N ILE A 71 5.26 -5.86 15.08
CA ILE A 71 5.27 -4.97 13.92
C ILE A 71 5.94 -5.72 12.77
N ARG A 72 5.18 -6.63 12.15
CA ARG A 72 5.54 -7.34 10.92
C ARG A 72 5.01 -6.56 9.72
N LEU A 73 5.62 -5.42 9.45
CA LEU A 73 5.57 -4.87 8.09
C LEU A 73 6.35 -5.86 7.21
N PHE A 74 6.04 -6.15 5.95
CA PHE A 74 6.06 -5.20 4.86
C PHE A 74 5.28 -5.79 3.68
N HIS A 75 4.01 -6.12 3.87
CA HIS A 75 3.13 -6.39 2.75
C HIS A 75 1.87 -5.57 2.92
N LEU A 76 1.90 -4.32 2.45
CA LEU A 76 0.76 -3.42 2.55
C LEU A 76 0.01 -3.42 1.22
N ASP A 77 -1.26 -3.77 1.28
CA ASP A 77 -2.13 -3.83 0.12
C ASP A 77 -3.10 -2.64 0.20
N PHE A 78 -3.33 -2.00 -0.94
CA PHE A 78 -4.26 -0.88 -1.05
C PHE A 78 -5.16 -1.04 -2.25
N SER A 79 -6.43 -0.69 -2.07
CA SER A 79 -7.34 -0.38 -3.15
C SER A 79 -7.32 1.12 -3.39
N ALA A 80 -6.94 1.55 -4.60
CA ALA A 80 -6.83 2.95 -4.96
C ALA A 80 -7.69 3.27 -6.18
N LYS A 81 -8.32 4.45 -6.17
CA LYS A 81 -8.92 5.05 -7.36
C LYS A 81 -7.93 6.06 -7.93
N ILE A 82 -7.56 5.94 -9.19
CA ILE A 82 -6.63 6.84 -9.89
C ILE A 82 -7.35 7.60 -11.00
N GLU A 83 -6.82 8.77 -11.36
CA GLU A 83 -7.20 9.53 -12.54
C GLU A 83 -6.14 9.36 -13.63
N LEU A 84 -6.56 8.84 -14.78
CA LEU A 84 -5.71 8.69 -15.96
C LEU A 84 -5.56 10.03 -16.70
N PRO A 85 -4.54 10.21 -17.56
CA PRO A 85 -4.33 11.45 -18.31
C PRO A 85 -5.51 11.87 -19.20
N ASN A 86 -6.39 10.93 -19.55
CA ASN A 86 -7.61 11.16 -20.34
C ASN A 86 -8.83 11.56 -19.49
N GLY A 87 -8.64 11.79 -18.18
CA GLY A 87 -9.70 12.13 -17.22
C GLY A 87 -10.58 10.96 -16.79
N LYS A 88 -10.29 9.73 -17.22
CA LYS A 88 -11.01 8.53 -16.75
C LYS A 88 -10.49 8.10 -15.40
N GLU A 89 -11.40 7.57 -14.58
CA GLU A 89 -11.05 6.93 -13.32
C GLU A 89 -10.84 5.43 -13.51
N GLU A 90 -9.86 4.88 -12.80
CA GLU A 90 -9.55 3.45 -12.78
C GLU A 90 -9.35 3.00 -11.32
N LEU A 91 -9.85 1.81 -10.98
CA LEU A 91 -9.53 1.17 -9.70
C LEU A 91 -8.31 0.27 -9.88
N VAL A 92 -7.30 0.47 -9.05
CA VAL A 92 -6.05 -0.28 -9.04
C VAL A 92 -5.79 -0.88 -7.66
N MET A 93 -5.13 -2.02 -7.65
CA MET A 93 -4.62 -2.63 -6.42
C MET A 93 -3.13 -2.35 -6.34
N ILE A 94 -2.66 -1.78 -5.24
CA ILE A 94 -1.25 -1.49 -5.00
C ILE A 94 -0.76 -2.47 -3.94
N GLU A 95 0.21 -3.31 -4.29
CA GLU A 95 0.88 -4.23 -3.36
C GLU A 95 2.28 -3.68 -3.06
N LEU A 96 2.51 -3.25 -1.83
CA LEU A 96 3.78 -2.68 -1.38
C LEU A 96 4.55 -3.71 -0.56
N GLN A 97 5.72 -4.10 -1.05
CA GLN A 97 6.60 -5.05 -0.38
C GLN A 97 8.01 -4.54 -0.12
N LYS A 98 8.53 -4.82 1.08
CA LYS A 98 9.95 -4.64 1.38
C LYS A 98 10.66 -5.98 1.24
N ALA A 99 11.62 -6.04 0.33
CA ALA A 99 12.43 -7.23 0.14
C ALA A 99 13.75 -7.08 0.92
N SER A 100 14.06 -8.08 1.74
CA SER A 100 15.35 -8.13 2.44
C SER A 100 16.38 -8.94 1.67
N LYS A 101 15.95 -9.83 0.75
CA LYS A 101 16.84 -10.66 -0.07
C LYS A 101 16.48 -10.59 -1.56
N PRO A 102 17.47 -10.60 -2.47
CA PRO A 102 17.21 -10.59 -3.92
C PRO A 102 16.31 -11.74 -4.42
N ASN A 103 16.38 -12.92 -3.77
CA ASN A 103 15.57 -14.08 -4.14
C ASN A 103 14.06 -13.89 -3.87
N GLU A 104 13.68 -12.99 -2.95
CA GLU A 104 12.27 -12.68 -2.64
C GLU A 104 11.61 -11.93 -3.80
N ILE A 105 12.37 -11.09 -4.50
CA ILE A 105 11.93 -10.37 -5.70
C ILE A 105 11.48 -11.36 -6.79
N PHE A 106 12.23 -12.44 -7.02
CA PHE A 106 11.89 -13.45 -8.03
C PHE A 106 10.67 -14.29 -7.65
N ARG A 107 10.53 -14.66 -6.36
CA ARG A 107 9.33 -15.36 -5.86
C ARG A 107 8.08 -14.49 -6.04
N PHE A 108 8.20 -13.20 -5.74
CA PHE A 108 7.09 -12.26 -5.89
C PHE A 108 6.72 -12.00 -7.35
N LYS A 109 7.70 -11.79 -8.25
CA LYS A 109 7.41 -11.65 -9.69
C LYS A 109 6.55 -12.82 -10.20
N ARG A 110 6.87 -14.04 -9.76
CA ARG A 110 6.08 -15.24 -10.08
C ARG A 110 4.68 -15.25 -9.44
N TYR A 111 4.51 -14.67 -8.24
CA TYR A 111 3.21 -14.50 -7.60
C TYR A 111 2.32 -13.50 -8.37
N ILE A 112 2.86 -12.34 -8.74
CA ILE A 112 2.15 -11.34 -9.56
C ILE A 112 1.70 -11.94 -10.88
N SER A 113 2.60 -12.64 -11.60
CA SER A 113 2.26 -13.28 -12.87
C SER A 113 1.11 -14.29 -12.75
N LYS A 114 0.93 -14.92 -11.57
CA LYS A 114 -0.19 -15.84 -11.31
C LYS A 114 -1.47 -15.10 -10.91
N ASN A 115 -1.38 -14.03 -10.13
CA ASN A 115 -2.54 -13.29 -9.63
C ASN A 115 -3.07 -12.22 -10.57
N PHE A 116 -2.33 -11.86 -11.63
CA PHE A 116 -2.78 -10.93 -12.68
C PHE A 116 -4.09 -11.35 -13.38
N GLN A 117 -4.55 -12.59 -13.15
CA GLN A 117 -5.80 -13.13 -13.69
C GLN A 117 -7.00 -12.98 -12.73
N LYS A 118 -6.81 -12.45 -11.51
CA LYS A 118 -7.92 -12.23 -10.57
C LYS A 118 -8.76 -11.05 -11.06
N LYS A 119 -10.04 -11.33 -11.30
CA LYS A 119 -11.06 -10.30 -11.52
C LYS A 119 -11.61 -9.88 -10.17
N GLN A 120 -11.97 -8.61 -10.03
CA GLN A 120 -12.75 -8.12 -8.90
C GLN A 120 -14.01 -7.45 -9.45
N THR A 121 -15.09 -7.56 -8.69
CA THR A 121 -16.33 -6.85 -8.99
C THR A 121 -16.12 -5.37 -8.70
N GLN A 122 -16.24 -4.55 -9.74
CA GLN A 122 -16.16 -3.10 -9.64
C GLN A 122 -17.56 -2.49 -9.80
N GLU A 123 -17.92 -1.59 -8.91
CA GLU A 123 -19.06 -0.71 -9.09
C GLU A 123 -18.64 0.49 -9.95
N ILE A 124 -19.05 0.50 -11.21
CA ILE A 124 -18.80 1.60 -12.13
C ILE A 124 -20.10 2.39 -12.29
N ALA A 125 -20.03 3.70 -12.02
CA ALA A 125 -21.12 4.62 -12.32
C ALA A 125 -21.20 4.86 -13.83
N ASP A 126 -22.32 4.53 -14.45
CA ASP A 126 -22.55 4.74 -15.87
C ASP A 126 -22.64 6.25 -16.16
N PRO A 127 -21.73 6.82 -16.98
CA PRO A 127 -21.64 8.27 -17.18
C PRO A 127 -22.87 8.88 -17.85
N GLY A 128 -23.73 8.09 -18.50
CA GLY A 128 -24.97 8.57 -19.11
C GLY A 128 -26.22 8.46 -18.23
N THR A 129 -26.24 7.55 -17.26
CA THR A 129 -27.46 7.19 -16.50
C THR A 129 -27.30 7.27 -14.98
N GLN A 130 -26.08 7.52 -14.48
CA GLN A 130 -25.72 7.47 -13.05
C GLN A 130 -26.03 6.12 -12.38
N ALA A 131 -26.41 5.09 -13.15
CA ALA A 131 -26.66 3.77 -12.64
C ALA A 131 -25.35 3.11 -12.21
N ILE A 132 -25.33 2.51 -11.03
CA ILE A 132 -24.20 1.70 -10.55
C ILE A 132 -24.29 0.34 -11.25
N LYS A 133 -23.29 -0.01 -12.05
CA LYS A 133 -23.15 -1.32 -12.68
C LYS A 133 -21.99 -2.07 -12.02
N GLU A 134 -22.27 -3.27 -11.55
CA GLU A 134 -21.25 -4.23 -11.12
C GLU A 134 -20.65 -4.90 -12.37
N ILE A 135 -19.35 -4.69 -12.59
CA ILE A 135 -18.60 -5.29 -13.71
C ILE A 135 -17.44 -6.08 -13.12
N GLU A 136 -17.33 -7.36 -13.50
CA GLU A 136 -16.10 -8.14 -13.26
C GLU A 136 -15.04 -7.74 -14.30
N SER A 137 -14.09 -6.91 -13.90
CA SER A 137 -12.97 -6.50 -14.74
C SER A 137 -11.63 -6.95 -14.11
N PRO A 138 -10.59 -7.18 -14.94
CA PRO A 138 -9.25 -7.35 -14.40
C PRO A 138 -8.82 -6.05 -13.73
N ILE A 139 -8.41 -6.13 -12.47
CA ILE A 139 -7.81 -4.98 -11.78
C ILE A 139 -6.34 -4.90 -12.13
N ARG A 140 -5.91 -3.71 -12.53
CA ARG A 140 -4.49 -3.42 -12.68
C ARG A 140 -3.82 -3.51 -11.31
N LEU A 141 -2.90 -4.45 -11.20
CA LEU A 141 -2.07 -4.66 -10.02
C LEU A 141 -0.74 -3.91 -10.17
N VAL A 142 -0.44 -3.04 -9.23
CA VAL A 142 0.76 -2.18 -9.19
C VAL A 142 1.65 -2.63 -8.05
N PRO A 143 2.62 -3.52 -8.31
CA PRO A 143 3.57 -3.94 -7.28
C PRO A 143 4.67 -2.89 -7.08
N ILE A 144 4.91 -2.50 -5.83
CA ILE A 144 5.99 -1.59 -5.43
C ILE A 144 6.96 -2.34 -4.52
N PHE A 145 8.26 -2.23 -4.84
CA PHE A 145 9.31 -2.86 -4.06
C PHE A 145 10.23 -1.84 -3.43
N ILE A 146 10.41 -1.96 -2.11
CA ILE A 146 11.43 -1.22 -1.37
C ILE A 146 12.58 -2.19 -1.11
N LEU A 147 13.76 -1.88 -1.68
CA LEU A 147 14.99 -2.61 -1.43
C LEU A 147 15.67 -2.03 -0.19
N ASN A 148 16.08 -2.89 0.73
CA ASN A 148 17.01 -2.49 1.79
C ASN A 148 18.35 -2.08 1.16
N PHE A 149 18.84 -0.89 1.54
CA PHE A 149 20.21 -0.44 1.29
C PHE A 149 21.02 -0.61 2.58
#